data_AF-A0AA38MLB7-F1
#
_entry.id   AF-A0AA38MLB7-F1
#
_cell.length_a   1.000
_cell.length_b   1.000
_cell.length_c   1.000
_cell.angle_alpha   90.00
_cell.angle_beta   90.00
_cell.angle_gamma   90.00
#
_symmetry.space_group_name_H-M   'P 1'
#
loop_
_entity.id
_entity.type
_entity.pdbx_description
1 polymer ?
#
loop_
_entity_poly.entity_id
_entity_poly.type
_entity_poly.pdbx_seq_one_letter_code
_entity_poly.pdbx_strand_id
1 'polypeptide(L)'
;MSVINCSCCNGPAEPHKIVNCCVCNKPYKIDCVNISSGEARKIHSKSGLTWTCKNCAQLGNDINSLKKIIIALQNDINELKSKMLAPDATNSQAHLLDVEKIVQEVADREKRKFNIVVFGLKEDKDLKTNNDQLNADK
;
A
#
# COMPACT_ATOMS: atom_id res chain seq x y z
N MET A 1 7.78 28.39 -47.90
CA MET A 1 6.59 28.14 -47.06
C MET A 1 6.89 26.95 -46.17
N SER A 2 6.75 27.10 -44.85
CA SER A 2 6.87 25.97 -43.92
C SER A 2 5.67 25.04 -44.06
N VAL A 3 5.93 23.75 -44.30
CA VAL A 3 4.87 22.73 -44.38
C VAL A 3 4.45 22.37 -42.96
N ILE A 4 3.16 22.53 -42.64
CA ILE A 4 2.63 22.09 -41.35
C ILE A 4 2.22 20.63 -41.48
N ASN A 5 2.85 19.76 -40.70
CA ASN A 5 2.57 18.32 -40.72
C ASN A 5 1.65 17.93 -39.57
N CYS A 6 0.70 17.05 -39.85
CA CYS A 6 -0.21 16.52 -38.84
C CYS A 6 0.54 15.60 -37.86
N SER A 7 0.38 15.81 -36.57
CA SER A 7 1.01 14.94 -35.55
C SER A 7 0.39 13.54 -35.42
N CYS A 8 -0.72 13.27 -36.11
CA CYS A 8 -1.36 11.94 -36.12
C CYS A 8 -0.90 11.08 -37.31
N CYS A 9 -0.85 11.65 -38.51
CA CYS A 9 -0.53 10.90 -39.74
C CYS A 9 0.77 11.34 -40.42
N ASN A 10 1.49 12.33 -39.87
CA ASN A 10 2.66 12.99 -40.45
C ASN A 10 2.47 13.58 -41.86
N GLY A 11 1.25 13.55 -42.41
CA GLY A 11 0.95 14.10 -43.72
C GLY A 11 0.86 15.63 -43.70
N PRO A 12 1.11 16.28 -44.86
CA PRO A 12 1.02 17.74 -45.01
C PRO A 12 -0.42 18.20 -44.80
N ALA A 13 -0.61 19.28 -44.06
CA ALA A 13 -1.92 19.82 -43.71
C ALA A 13 -2.02 21.29 -44.12
N GLU A 14 -3.18 21.66 -44.66
CA GLU A 14 -3.48 23.05 -45.00
C GLU A 14 -3.79 23.83 -43.71
N PRO A 15 -3.32 25.09 -43.57
CA PRO A 15 -3.50 25.86 -42.33
C PRO A 15 -4.95 25.96 -41.84
N HIS A 16 -5.93 25.94 -42.76
CA HIS A 16 -7.35 26.09 -42.45
C HIS A 16 -8.06 24.76 -42.06
N LYS A 17 -7.36 23.62 -42.15
CA LYS A 17 -7.87 22.29 -41.77
C LYS A 17 -7.10 21.69 -40.59
N ILE A 18 -6.49 22.55 -39.78
CA ILE A 18 -5.69 22.15 -38.63
C ILE A 18 -6.37 22.62 -37.35
N VAL A 19 -6.26 21.81 -36.30
CA VAL A 19 -6.56 22.19 -34.92
C VAL A 19 -5.33 21.90 -34.06
N ASN A 20 -5.03 22.80 -33.13
CA ASN A 20 -3.90 22.61 -32.21
C ASN A 20 -4.40 22.09 -30.87
N CYS A 21 -3.70 21.10 -30.32
CA CYS A 21 -3.95 20.66 -28.95
C CYS A 21 -3.55 21.77 -27.97
N CYS A 22 -4.43 22.18 -27.07
CA CYS A 22 -4.13 23.22 -26.08
C CYS A 22 -3.02 22.85 -25.08
N VAL A 23 -2.74 21.55 -24.92
CA VAL A 23 -1.74 21.05 -23.96
C VAL A 23 -0.36 20.90 -24.62
N CYS A 24 -0.26 20.15 -25.72
CA CYS A 24 1.04 19.90 -26.37
C CYS A 24 1.35 20.85 -27.54
N ASN A 25 0.43 21.76 -27.89
CA ASN A 25 0.51 22.71 -28.99
C ASN A 25 0.85 22.08 -30.36
N LYS A 26 0.64 20.76 -30.50
CA LYS A 26 0.88 20.03 -31.73
C LYS A 26 -0.30 20.21 -32.71
N PRO A 27 -0.03 20.35 -34.02
CA PRO A 27 -1.07 20.49 -35.04
C PRO A 27 -1.64 19.14 -35.47
N TYR A 28 -2.96 19.08 -35.62
CA TYR A 28 -3.70 17.90 -36.08
C TYR A 28 -4.65 18.27 -37.22
N LYS A 29 -4.74 17.44 -38.26
CA LYS A 29 -5.77 17.58 -39.29
C LYS A 29 -7.13 17.29 -38.67
N ILE A 30 -8.12 18.13 -38.96
CA ILE A 30 -9.50 17.96 -38.50
C ILE A 30 -10.05 16.57 -38.88
N ASP A 31 -9.69 16.06 -40.07
CA ASP A 31 -10.11 14.74 -40.56
C ASP A 31 -9.47 13.60 -39.76
N CYS A 32 -8.21 13.75 -39.33
CA CYS A 32 -7.51 12.73 -38.54
C CYS A 32 -8.05 12.61 -37.11
N VAL A 33 -8.68 13.66 -36.60
CA VAL A 33 -9.25 13.68 -35.24
C VAL A 33 -10.78 13.66 -35.24
N ASN A 34 -11.39 13.46 -36.41
CA ASN A 34 -12.83 13.35 -36.62
C ASN A 34 -13.62 14.56 -36.09
N ILE A 35 -13.12 15.77 -36.36
CA ILE A 35 -13.77 17.04 -36.03
C ILE A 35 -14.33 17.65 -37.31
N SER A 36 -15.59 18.09 -37.27
CA SER A 36 -16.19 18.77 -38.43
C SER A 36 -15.55 20.15 -38.65
N SER A 37 -15.53 20.63 -39.90
CA SER A 37 -15.01 21.97 -40.21
C SER A 37 -15.79 23.10 -39.51
N GLY A 38 -17.05 22.85 -39.12
CA GLY A 38 -17.86 23.78 -38.34
C GLY A 38 -17.41 23.88 -36.88
N GLU A 39 -17.07 22.75 -36.26
CA GLU A 39 -16.51 22.70 -34.91
C GLU A 39 -15.11 23.31 -34.86
N ALA A 40 -14.25 23.00 -35.83
CA ALA A 40 -12.93 23.63 -35.94
C ALA A 40 -13.02 25.16 -36.04
N ARG A 41 -13.97 25.69 -36.83
CA ARG A 41 -14.25 27.14 -36.89
C ARG A 41 -14.70 27.71 -35.55
N LYS A 42 -15.56 26.99 -34.81
CA LYS A 42 -15.97 27.40 -33.45
C LYS A 42 -14.78 27.45 -32.48
N ILE A 43 -13.88 26.48 -32.54
CA ILE A 43 -12.67 26.42 -31.71
C ILE A 43 -11.75 27.62 -32.03
N HIS A 44 -11.57 27.97 -33.29
CA HIS A 44 -10.71 29.10 -33.67
C HIS A 44 -11.34 30.49 -33.40
N SER A 45 -12.66 30.60 -33.45
CA SER A 45 -13.38 31.88 -33.34
C SER A 45 -13.77 32.26 -31.92
N LYS A 46 -13.99 31.30 -31.02
CA LYS A 46 -14.43 31.57 -29.64
C LYS A 46 -13.27 31.46 -28.66
N SER A 47 -12.93 32.58 -28.01
CA SER A 47 -12.05 32.60 -26.84
C SER A 47 -12.71 31.84 -25.69
N GLY A 48 -12.27 30.60 -25.46
CA GLY A 48 -12.76 29.73 -24.37
C GLY A 48 -13.06 28.30 -24.80
N LEU A 49 -13.22 28.04 -26.11
CA LEU A 49 -13.31 26.68 -26.61
C LEU A 49 -11.91 26.19 -26.98
N THR A 50 -11.41 25.19 -26.26
CA THR A 50 -10.10 24.58 -26.56
C THR A 50 -10.28 23.12 -26.93
N TRP A 51 -9.37 22.60 -27.73
CA TRP A 51 -9.34 21.20 -28.10
C TRP A 51 -8.10 20.52 -27.52
N THR A 52 -8.27 19.31 -27.00
CA THR A 52 -7.20 18.50 -26.42
C THR A 52 -7.10 17.19 -27.18
N CYS A 53 -5.90 16.80 -27.61
CA CYS A 53 -5.69 15.53 -28.27
C CYS A 53 -5.88 14.35 -27.30
N LYS A 54 -6.21 13.17 -27.84
CA LYS A 54 -6.47 11.95 -27.05
C LYS A 54 -5.36 11.62 -26.05
N ASN A 55 -4.09 11.75 -26.46
CA ASN A 55 -2.95 11.43 -25.59
C ASN A 55 -2.88 12.37 -24.37
N CYS A 56 -3.08 13.67 -24.59
CA CYS A 56 -3.08 14.65 -23.50
C CYS A 56 -4.31 14.49 -22.59
N ALA A 57 -5.46 14.13 -23.16
CA ALA A 57 -6.66 13.83 -22.38
C ALA A 57 -6.46 12.60 -21.49
N GLN A 58 -5.85 11.53 -22.03
CA GLN A 58 -5.54 10.32 -21.27
C GLN A 58 -4.55 10.61 -20.14
N LEU A 59 -3.46 11.33 -20.42
CA LEU A 59 -2.49 11.71 -19.40
C LEU A 59 -3.13 12.52 -18.26
N GLY A 60 -4.06 13.42 -18.57
CA GLY A 60 -4.83 14.14 -17.57
C GLY A 60 -5.66 13.22 -16.66
N ASN A 61 -6.28 12.19 -17.24
CA ASN A 61 -7.04 11.19 -16.48
C ASN A 61 -6.13 10.32 -15.59
N ASP A 62 -4.96 9.93 -16.11
CA ASP A 62 -3.98 9.13 -15.36
C ASP A 62 -3.44 9.93 -14.16
N ILE A 63 -3.11 11.21 -14.35
CA ILE A 63 -2.69 12.11 -13.26
C ILE A 63 -3.80 12.24 -12.20
N ASN A 64 -5.06 12.41 -12.60
CA ASN A 64 -6.17 12.49 -11.66
C ASN A 64 -6.36 11.18 -10.87
N SER A 65 -6.14 10.04 -11.52
CA SER A 65 -6.19 8.72 -10.88
C SER A 65 -5.06 8.56 -9.86
N LEU A 66 -3.84 8.97 -10.23
CA LEU A 66 -2.68 8.99 -9.31
C LEU A 66 -2.94 9.88 -8.09
N LYS A 67 -3.53 11.07 -8.28
CA LYS A 67 -3.89 11.96 -7.16
C LYS A 67 -4.84 11.27 -6.17
N LYS A 68 -5.85 10.54 -6.66
CA LYS A 68 -6.78 9.79 -5.81
C LYS A 68 -6.05 8.71 -5.00
N ILE A 69 -5.12 7.99 -5.62
CA ILE A 69 -4.32 6.96 -4.94
C ILE A 69 -3.45 7.59 -3.85
N ILE A 70 -2.79 8.72 -4.14
CA ILE A 70 -1.96 9.43 -3.16
C ILE A 70 -2.80 9.84 -1.94
N ILE A 71 -3.99 10.40 -2.16
CA ILE A 71 -4.90 10.81 -1.07
C ILE A 71 -5.34 9.59 -0.25
N ALA A 72 -5.70 8.48 -0.89
CA ALA A 72 -6.07 7.25 -0.21
C ALA A 72 -4.92 6.73 0.68
N LEU A 73 -3.70 6.65 0.13
CA LEU A 73 -2.52 6.22 0.88
C LEU A 73 -2.18 7.16 2.05
N GLN A 74 -2.35 8.48 1.88
CA GLN A 74 -2.17 9.43 2.97
C GLN A 74 -3.17 9.19 4.10
N ASN A 75 -4.43 8.88 3.78
CA ASN A 75 -5.44 8.54 4.77
C ASN A 75 -5.09 7.24 5.49
N ASP A 76 -4.70 6.19 4.76
CA ASP A 76 -4.30 4.91 5.33
C ASP A 76 -3.09 5.07 6.28
N ILE A 77 -2.09 5.87 5.88
CA ILE A 77 -0.93 6.17 6.73
C ILE A 77 -1.36 6.91 8.00
N ASN A 78 -2.28 7.88 7.89
CA ASN A 78 -2.77 8.62 9.05
C ASN A 78 -3.58 7.73 9.99
N GLU A 79 -4.39 6.81 9.46
CA GLU A 79 -5.12 5.81 10.24
C GLU A 79 -4.17 4.82 10.94
N LEU A 80 -3.14 4.35 10.24
CA LEU A 80 -2.14 3.47 10.85
C LEU A 80 -1.35 4.19 11.96
N LYS A 81 -0.98 5.46 11.73
CA LYS A 81 -0.31 6.28 12.76
C LYS A 81 -1.21 6.50 13.98
N SER A 82 -2.50 6.75 13.79
CA SER A 82 -3.42 6.95 14.91
C SER A 82 -3.62 5.66 15.71
N LYS A 83 -3.68 4.49 15.05
CA LYS A 83 -3.69 3.18 15.71
C LYS A 83 -2.40 2.87 16.47
N MET A 84 -1.25 3.30 15.94
CA MET A 84 0.05 3.09 16.60
C MET A 84 0.27 4.02 17.80
N LEU A 85 -0.34 5.21 17.77
CA LEU A 85 -0.28 6.21 18.84
C LEU A 85 -1.37 6.06 19.88
N ALA A 86 -2.41 5.28 19.62
CA ALA A 86 -3.31 4.78 20.65
C ALA A 86 -2.61 3.58 21.29
N PRO A 87 -1.93 3.72 22.44
CA PRO A 87 -1.53 2.54 23.16
C PRO A 87 -2.83 1.85 23.53
N ASP A 88 -3.00 0.59 23.14
CA ASP A 88 -3.96 -0.28 23.81
C ASP A 88 -3.52 -0.40 25.28
N ALA A 89 -3.88 0.61 26.06
CA ALA A 89 -3.65 0.70 27.50
C ALA A 89 -4.43 -0.37 28.27
N THR A 90 -5.18 -1.23 27.56
CA THR A 90 -6.00 -2.30 28.13
C THR A 90 -5.55 -3.71 27.74
N ASN A 91 -4.71 -3.91 26.72
CA ASN A 91 -4.25 -5.26 26.34
C ASN A 91 -2.85 -5.65 26.85
N SER A 92 -2.00 -4.68 27.16
CA SER A 92 -0.64 -4.96 27.63
C SER A 92 -0.61 -5.53 29.05
N GLN A 93 -1.58 -5.16 29.90
CA GLN A 93 -1.69 -5.69 31.27
C GLN A 93 -2.26 -7.11 31.30
N ALA A 94 -3.22 -7.42 30.43
CA ALA A 94 -3.79 -8.77 30.32
C ALA A 94 -2.74 -9.79 29.85
N HIS A 95 -1.86 -9.41 28.92
CA HIS A 95 -0.82 -10.28 28.39
C HIS A 95 0.35 -10.50 29.37
N LEU A 96 0.67 -9.52 30.23
CA LEU A 96 1.68 -9.68 31.29
C LEU A 96 1.20 -10.62 32.41
N LEU A 97 -0.07 -10.50 32.81
CA LEU A 97 -0.68 -11.38 33.82
C LEU A 97 -0.76 -12.83 33.35
N ASP A 98 -0.93 -13.07 32.05
CA ASP A 98 -1.01 -14.43 31.50
C ASP A 98 0.36 -15.13 31.51
N VAL A 99 1.44 -14.38 31.25
CA VAL A 99 2.82 -14.92 31.29
C VAL A 99 3.24 -15.28 32.71
N GLU A 100 2.94 -14.43 33.70
CA GLU A 100 3.28 -14.71 35.11
C GLU A 100 2.56 -15.96 35.63
N LYS A 101 1.29 -16.13 35.25
CA LYS A 101 0.50 -17.33 35.58
C LYS A 101 1.08 -18.60 34.94
N ILE A 102 1.53 -18.53 33.69
CA ILE A 102 2.18 -19.66 33.01
C ILE A 102 3.50 -20.03 33.70
N VAL A 103 4.33 -19.03 34.05
CA VAL A 103 5.59 -19.26 34.75
C VAL A 103 5.36 -19.94 36.10
N GLN A 104 4.36 -19.49 36.86
CA GLN A 104 4.01 -20.06 38.15
C GLN A 104 3.49 -21.49 38.03
N GLU A 105 2.67 -21.77 37.01
CA GLU A 105 2.14 -23.12 36.74
C GLU A 105 3.24 -24.12 36.38
N VAL A 106 4.21 -23.71 35.54
CA VAL A 106 5.38 -24.54 35.19
C VAL A 106 6.24 -24.80 36.42
N ALA A 107 6.51 -23.79 37.25
CA ALA A 107 7.27 -23.95 38.49
C ALA A 107 6.56 -24.93 39.47
N ASP A 108 5.24 -24.89 39.55
CA ASP A 108 4.45 -25.79 40.39
C ASP A 108 4.37 -27.22 39.83
N ARG A 109 4.46 -27.41 38.50
CA ARG A 109 4.63 -28.74 37.89
C ARG A 109 6.01 -29.30 38.18
N GLU A 110 7.05 -28.47 38.05
CA GLU A 110 8.43 -28.85 38.33
C GLU A 110 8.63 -29.29 39.80
N LYS A 111 7.97 -28.64 40.76
CA LYS A 111 7.97 -29.08 42.17
C LYS A 111 7.29 -30.44 42.38
N ARG A 112 6.26 -30.75 41.59
CA ARG A 112 5.43 -31.97 41.76
C ARG A 112 5.86 -33.13 40.87
N LYS A 113 6.81 -32.94 39.96
CA LYS A 113 7.20 -33.94 38.94
C LYS A 113 7.76 -35.25 39.51
N PHE A 114 8.14 -35.26 40.79
CA PHE A 114 8.70 -36.44 41.46
C PHE A 114 7.72 -37.15 42.40
N ASN A 115 6.43 -36.80 42.40
CA ASN A 115 5.46 -37.36 43.34
C ASN A 115 4.70 -38.60 42.82
N ILE A 116 5.29 -39.33 41.87
CA ILE A 116 4.71 -40.55 41.31
C ILE A 116 5.37 -41.76 42.01
N VAL A 117 4.60 -42.47 42.83
CA VAL A 117 5.01 -43.76 43.41
C VAL A 117 4.51 -44.87 42.51
N VAL A 118 5.41 -45.56 41.82
CA VAL A 118 5.06 -46.71 40.96
C VAL A 118 5.31 -48.01 41.71
N PHE A 119 4.25 -48.73 42.05
CA PHE A 119 4.36 -50.03 42.71
C PHE A 119 4.76 -51.13 41.70
N GLY A 120 5.75 -51.96 42.06
CA GLY A 120 6.17 -53.12 41.27
C GLY A 120 7.41 -52.93 40.39
N LEU A 121 8.03 -51.75 40.39
CA LEU A 121 9.32 -51.48 39.75
C LEU A 121 10.45 -51.49 40.79
N LYS A 122 11.59 -52.14 40.46
CA LYS A 122 12.80 -52.08 41.29
C LYS A 122 13.41 -50.68 41.14
N GLU A 123 13.71 -50.01 42.27
CA GLU A 123 14.40 -48.73 42.24
C GLU A 123 15.79 -48.86 41.62
N ASP A 124 16.10 -48.00 40.65
CA ASP A 124 17.43 -47.91 40.05
C ASP A 124 18.36 -47.16 41.02
N LYS A 125 19.46 -47.80 41.43
CA LYS A 125 20.32 -47.31 42.52
C LYS A 125 21.15 -46.08 42.15
N ASP A 126 21.21 -45.74 40.85
CA ASP A 126 22.09 -44.71 40.31
C ASP A 126 21.50 -43.28 40.35
N LEU A 127 20.24 -43.12 40.76
CA LEU A 127 19.58 -41.82 40.84
C LEU A 127 19.80 -41.06 42.17
N LYS A 128 20.45 -41.69 43.16
CA LYS A 128 20.58 -41.11 44.52
C LYS A 128 21.65 -40.03 44.66
N THR A 129 22.46 -39.76 43.64
CA THR A 129 23.67 -38.94 43.82
C THR A 129 23.50 -37.44 43.49
N ASN A 130 22.44 -37.03 42.80
CA ASN A 130 22.36 -35.65 42.28
C ASN A 130 21.56 -34.65 43.14
N ASN A 131 20.72 -35.08 44.07
CA ASN A 131 19.85 -34.14 44.81
C ASN A 131 20.35 -33.75 46.20
N ASP A 132 21.21 -34.54 46.84
CA ASP A 132 21.71 -34.19 48.19
C ASP A 132 22.87 -33.17 48.16
N GLN A 133 23.52 -32.95 46.99
CA GLN A 133 24.57 -31.94 46.84
C GLN A 133 24.03 -30.52 46.57
N LEU A 134 22.80 -30.37 46.07
CA LEU A 134 22.22 -29.06 45.74
C LEU A 134 21.65 -28.32 46.96
N ASN A 135 21.46 -28.99 48.09
CA ASN A 135 20.95 -28.39 49.33
C ASN A 135 22.02 -28.20 50.42
N ALA A 136 23.29 -28.54 50.15
CA ALA A 136 24.39 -28.38 51.11
C ALA A 136 25.18 -27.06 50.94
N ASP A 137 25.00 -26.34 49.82
CA ASP A 137 25.72 -25.10 49.47
C ASP A 137 24.83 -23.84 49.51
N LYS A 138 23.84 -23.78 50.42
CA LYS A 138 23.13 -22.54 50.77
C LYS A 138 23.03 -22.33 52.27
#